data_AF-A0A0G0ZHP7-F1
#
_entry.id   AF-A0A0G0ZHP7-F1
#
_cell.length_a   1.000
_cell.length_b   1.000
_cell.length_c   1.000
_cell.angle_alpha   90.00
_cell.angle_beta   90.00
_cell.angle_gamma   90.00
#
_symmetry.space_group_name_H-M   'P 1'
#
loop_
_entity.id
_entity.type
_entity.pdbx_description
1 polymer ?
#
loop_
_entity_poly.entity_id
_entity_poly.type
_entity_poly.pdbx_seq_one_letter_code
_entity_poly.pdbx_strand_id
1 'polypeptide(L)'
;MPNFRKREHHLDHETDRVLSKEELDAKHEAAMEAKAIISWKSPERIFKARSKKYFTKVALYAFVFILLAIAVGEYVFIGVIMAVVFVVYVLATAAPATIEHKITNMGIISGGRAFLWEELDSFWFEKRGDDRLLMVQTDLHFPTRLIMLLTNVSERTLLELLEKHLHYHPSPVHTLFDKWAQTLQKRINFE
;
A
#
# COMPACT_ATOMS: atom_id res chain seq x y z
N MET A 1 31.74 -5.29 0.80
CA MET A 1 30.50 -4.64 0.34
C MET A 1 30.01 -5.40 -0.89
N PRO A 2 28.80 -5.97 -0.89
CA PRO A 2 28.29 -6.65 -2.08
C PRO A 2 27.88 -5.61 -3.12
N ASN A 3 28.37 -5.79 -4.34
CA ASN A 3 28.16 -4.91 -5.47
C ASN A 3 26.83 -5.27 -6.15
N PHE A 4 25.82 -4.41 -6.05
CA PHE A 4 24.52 -4.61 -6.70
C PHE A 4 24.64 -4.32 -8.19
N ARG A 5 24.82 -5.37 -8.97
CA ARG A 5 24.91 -5.32 -10.43
C ARG A 5 23.52 -4.99 -10.99
N LYS A 6 23.38 -3.78 -11.57
CA LYS A 6 22.25 -3.34 -12.39
C LYS A 6 21.91 -4.44 -13.43
N ARG A 7 20.72 -5.04 -13.36
CA ARG A 7 20.12 -5.77 -14.47
C ARG A 7 18.80 -5.06 -14.80
N GLU A 8 18.86 -4.18 -15.80
CA GLU A 8 17.69 -3.50 -16.38
C GLU A 8 17.10 -4.31 -17.55
N HIS A 9 17.02 -5.64 -17.43
CA HIS A 9 16.41 -6.47 -18.48
C HIS A 9 15.26 -7.26 -17.88
N HIS A 10 14.04 -6.73 -18.04
CA HIS A 10 12.82 -7.50 -17.93
C HIS A 10 12.82 -8.53 -19.07
N LEU A 11 12.61 -9.79 -18.72
CA LEU A 11 12.60 -10.93 -19.63
C LEU A 11 11.14 -11.34 -19.84
N ASP A 12 10.63 -11.16 -21.06
CA ASP A 12 9.35 -11.75 -21.47
C ASP A 12 9.59 -13.25 -21.75
N HIS A 13 8.89 -14.13 -21.04
CA HIS A 13 9.08 -15.59 -21.15
C HIS A 13 8.58 -16.20 -22.48
N GLU A 14 7.97 -15.40 -23.37
CA GLU A 14 7.42 -15.87 -24.65
C GLU A 14 8.31 -15.52 -25.86
N THR A 15 9.13 -14.47 -25.77
CA THR A 15 10.04 -14.07 -26.86
C THR A 15 11.36 -13.62 -26.25
N ASP A 16 12.44 -14.34 -26.55
CA ASP A 16 13.82 -14.10 -26.07
C ASP A 16 14.45 -12.82 -26.69
N ARG A 17 13.72 -11.69 -26.64
CA ARG A 17 14.10 -10.37 -27.15
C ARG A 17 14.09 -9.37 -26.00
N VAL A 18 15.23 -8.72 -25.80
CA VAL A 18 15.33 -7.53 -24.95
C VAL A 18 14.60 -6.38 -25.65
N LEU A 19 13.44 -5.99 -25.14
CA LEU A 19 12.74 -4.78 -25.59
C LEU A 19 13.64 -3.55 -25.34
N SER A 20 13.73 -2.67 -26.33
CA SER A 20 14.36 -1.36 -26.13
C SER A 20 13.52 -0.54 -25.16
N LYS A 21 14.13 0.38 -24.40
CA LYS A 21 13.39 1.25 -23.45
C LYS A 21 12.22 1.97 -24.13
N GLU A 22 12.43 2.39 -25.37
CA GLU A 22 11.41 3.07 -26.19
C GLU A 22 10.21 2.18 -26.50
N GLU A 23 10.40 0.87 -26.69
CA GLU A 23 9.30 -0.07 -26.96
C GLU A 23 8.50 -0.39 -25.70
N LEU A 24 9.19 -0.46 -24.56
CA LEU A 24 8.55 -0.65 -23.25
C LEU A 24 7.73 0.59 -22.86
N ASP A 25 8.25 1.79 -23.09
CA ASP A 25 7.52 3.04 -22.86
C ASP A 25 6.27 3.11 -23.75
N ALA A 26 6.38 2.73 -25.03
CA ALA A 26 5.23 2.64 -25.94
C ALA A 26 4.19 1.60 -25.49
N LYS A 27 4.62 0.42 -24.98
CA LYS A 27 3.71 -0.59 -24.39
C LYS A 27 2.96 0.00 -23.18
N HIS A 28 3.63 0.76 -22.32
CA HIS A 28 3.01 1.39 -21.15
C HIS A 28 2.00 2.47 -21.55
N GLU A 29 2.31 3.30 -22.54
CA GLU A 29 1.37 4.30 -23.08
C GLU A 29 0.14 3.62 -23.67
N ALA A 30 0.33 2.59 -24.49
CA ALA A 30 -0.78 1.80 -25.04
C ALA A 30 -1.62 1.12 -23.95
N ALA A 31 -0.98 0.60 -22.90
CA ALA A 31 -1.66 -0.01 -21.76
C ALA A 31 -2.47 1.02 -20.95
N MET A 32 -2.04 2.27 -20.87
CA MET A 32 -2.81 3.36 -20.23
C MET A 32 -4.09 3.70 -21.00
N GLU A 33 -4.08 3.57 -22.33
CA GLU A 33 -5.26 3.79 -23.19
C GLU A 33 -6.13 2.54 -23.33
N ALA A 34 -5.67 1.39 -22.83
CA ALA A 34 -6.38 0.13 -22.95
C ALA A 34 -7.76 0.17 -22.29
N LYS A 35 -8.73 -0.49 -22.93
CA LYS A 35 -10.11 -0.52 -22.46
C LYS A 35 -10.21 -1.26 -21.13
N ALA A 36 -10.79 -0.60 -20.13
CA ALA A 36 -11.06 -1.22 -18.84
C ALA A 36 -12.16 -2.28 -18.95
N ILE A 37 -11.87 -3.48 -18.46
CA ILE A 37 -12.83 -4.58 -18.27
C ILE A 37 -13.61 -4.33 -16.99
N ILE A 38 -12.90 -3.96 -15.92
CA ILE A 38 -13.46 -3.59 -14.63
C ILE A 38 -12.74 -2.36 -14.10
N SER A 39 -13.47 -1.47 -13.45
CA SER A 39 -12.92 -0.28 -12.80
C SER A 39 -13.61 -0.01 -11.47
N TRP A 40 -12.84 0.33 -10.45
CA TRP A 40 -13.38 0.76 -9.16
C TRP A 40 -12.52 1.83 -8.52
N LYS A 41 -13.11 2.56 -7.57
CA LYS A 41 -12.41 3.57 -6.79
C LYS A 41 -12.29 3.10 -5.37
N SER A 42 -11.10 3.25 -4.80
CA SER A 42 -10.83 2.89 -3.41
C SER A 42 -9.86 3.90 -2.77
N PRO A 43 -9.88 4.07 -1.44
CA PRO A 43 -8.86 4.85 -0.75
C PRO A 43 -7.46 4.27 -1.00
N GLU A 44 -6.44 5.11 -1.09
CA GLU A 44 -5.04 4.64 -1.24
C GLU A 44 -4.57 3.75 -0.09
N ARG A 45 -5.08 4.02 1.12
CA ARG A 45 -4.76 3.28 2.34
C ARG A 45 -6.02 3.07 3.16
N ILE A 46 -5.99 2.04 4.02
CA ILE A 46 -7.03 1.86 5.03
C ILE A 46 -7.04 3.10 5.92
N PHE A 47 -8.16 3.82 5.90
CA PHE A 47 -8.33 5.01 6.73
C PHE A 47 -9.46 4.80 7.71
N LYS A 48 -9.09 4.69 8.98
CA LYS A 48 -10.01 4.72 10.10
C LYS A 48 -9.88 6.07 10.76
N ALA A 49 -10.89 6.91 10.55
CA ALA A 49 -10.97 8.23 11.20
C ALA A 49 -10.82 8.06 12.72
N ARG A 50 -9.98 8.90 13.33
CA ARG A 50 -9.78 8.85 14.79
C ARG A 50 -11.07 9.25 15.50
N SER A 51 -11.44 8.49 16.53
CA SER A 51 -12.67 8.76 17.29
C SER A 51 -12.54 9.98 18.19
N LYS A 52 -13.66 10.57 18.61
CA LYS A 52 -13.67 11.68 19.59
C LYS A 52 -12.86 11.33 20.85
N LYS A 53 -12.96 10.08 21.32
CA LYS A 53 -12.21 9.58 22.49
C LYS A 53 -10.69 9.67 22.31
N TYR A 54 -10.18 9.50 21.09
CA TYR A 54 -8.75 9.66 20.80
C TYR A 54 -8.30 11.10 21.04
N PHE A 55 -9.04 12.07 20.48
CA PHE A 55 -8.72 13.50 20.65
C PHE A 55 -8.90 13.96 22.09
N THR A 56 -9.89 13.44 22.83
CA THR A 56 -10.02 13.70 24.27
C THR A 56 -8.79 13.26 25.06
N LYS A 57 -8.22 12.09 24.74
CA LYS A 57 -6.97 11.62 25.40
C LYS A 57 -5.79 12.52 25.06
N VAL A 58 -5.62 12.88 23.79
CA VAL A 58 -4.55 13.80 23.35
C VAL A 58 -4.67 15.14 24.07
N ALA A 59 -5.87 15.71 24.14
CA ALA A 59 -6.13 16.96 24.85
C ALA A 59 -5.86 16.84 26.36
N LEU A 60 -6.26 15.73 26.98
CA LEU A 60 -5.99 15.47 28.40
C LEU A 60 -4.48 15.40 28.68
N TYR A 61 -3.71 14.66 27.88
CA TYR A 61 -2.25 14.60 28.05
C TYR A 61 -1.60 15.97 27.83
N ALA A 62 -1.99 16.68 26.75
CA ALA A 62 -1.49 18.02 26.49
C ALA A 62 -1.78 18.97 27.66
N PHE A 63 -2.98 18.92 28.23
CA PHE A 63 -3.37 19.73 29.38
C PHE A 63 -2.50 19.43 30.61
N VAL A 64 -2.25 18.16 30.93
CA VAL A 64 -1.37 17.78 32.04
C VAL A 64 0.05 18.31 31.83
N PHE A 65 0.61 18.19 30.63
CA PHE A 65 1.95 18.70 30.33
C PHE A 65 2.02 20.23 30.37
N ILE A 66 0.96 20.92 29.95
CA ILE A 66 0.89 22.39 30.04
C ILE A 66 0.86 22.84 31.51
N LEU A 67 0.05 22.20 32.36
CA LEU A 67 0.02 22.50 33.79
C LEU A 67 1.40 22.27 34.43
N LEU A 68 2.09 21.19 34.06
CA LEU A 68 3.45 20.93 34.52
C LEU A 68 4.42 22.02 34.05
N ALA A 69 4.34 22.44 32.79
CA ALA A 69 5.17 23.52 32.24
C ALA A 69 5.00 24.83 33.02
N ILE A 70 3.76 25.19 33.33
CA ILE A 70 3.43 26.39 34.12
C ILE A 70 3.99 26.26 35.54
N ALA A 71 3.86 25.09 36.17
CA ALA A 71 4.38 24.85 37.52
C ALA A 71 5.91 24.98 37.61
N VAL A 72 6.63 24.62 36.55
CA VAL A 72 8.10 24.77 36.46
C VAL A 72 8.50 26.17 35.99
N GLY A 73 7.57 26.97 35.45
CA GLY A 73 7.83 28.31 34.90
C GLY A 73 8.36 28.31 33.46
N GLU A 74 8.29 27.19 32.76
CA GLU A 74 8.86 26.98 31.42
C GLU A 74 7.83 27.24 30.32
N TYR A 75 7.58 28.51 30.02
CA TYR A 75 6.57 28.91 29.03
C TYR A 75 6.92 28.52 27.58
N VAL A 76 8.21 28.37 27.25
CA VAL A 76 8.63 27.89 25.92
C VAL A 76 8.15 26.47 25.65
N PHE A 77 8.14 25.62 26.69
CA PHE A 77 7.70 24.23 26.57
C PHE A 77 6.21 24.10 26.19
N ILE A 78 5.37 25.06 26.61
CA ILE A 78 3.96 25.14 26.20
C ILE A 78 3.84 25.28 24.68
N GLY A 79 4.67 26.12 24.06
CA GLY A 79 4.70 26.29 22.61
C GLY A 79 5.05 24.99 21.88
N VAL A 80 6.01 24.23 22.41
CA VAL A 80 6.40 22.92 21.86
C VAL A 80 5.25 21.92 21.97
N ILE A 81 4.57 21.85 23.11
CA ILE A 81 3.40 20.97 23.29
C ILE A 81 2.31 21.32 22.27
N MET A 82 2.02 22.59 22.07
CA MET A 82 1.02 23.04 21.09
C MET A 82 1.41 22.65 19.66
N ALA A 83 2.69 22.78 19.29
CA ALA A 83 3.17 22.36 17.98
C ALA A 83 3.02 20.84 17.77
N VAL A 84 3.34 20.03 18.77
CA VAL A 84 3.16 18.57 18.71
C VAL A 84 1.69 18.20 18.59
N VAL A 85 0.81 18.82 19.39
CA VAL A 85 -0.65 18.60 19.31
C VAL A 85 -1.17 18.95 17.92
N PHE A 86 -0.70 20.05 17.33
CA PHE A 86 -1.05 20.44 15.97
C PHE A 86 -0.62 19.38 14.94
N VAL A 87 0.62 18.90 15.00
CA VAL A 87 1.11 17.83 14.10
C VAL A 87 0.28 16.56 14.26
N VAL A 88 0.01 16.13 15.50
CA VAL A 88 -0.83 14.97 15.80
C VAL A 88 -2.23 15.15 15.20
N TYR A 89 -2.81 16.34 15.32
CA TYR A 89 -4.11 16.66 14.76
C TYR A 89 -4.14 16.56 13.23
N VAL A 90 -3.16 17.14 12.55
CA VAL A 90 -3.05 17.08 11.08
C VAL A 90 -2.88 15.64 10.60
N LEU A 91 -1.97 14.88 11.22
CA LEU A 91 -1.75 13.48 10.87
C LEU A 91 -2.96 12.59 11.15
N ALA A 92 -3.74 12.89 12.18
CA ALA A 92 -4.95 12.15 12.54
C ALA A 92 -6.15 12.46 11.63
N THR A 93 -6.18 13.62 10.99
CA THR A 93 -7.31 14.10 10.18
C THR A 93 -7.06 14.03 8.68
N ALA A 94 -5.82 13.82 8.23
CA ALA A 94 -5.47 13.64 6.83
C ALA A 94 -6.11 12.38 6.22
N ALA A 95 -7.26 12.56 5.57
CA ALA A 95 -7.94 11.53 4.80
C ALA A 95 -7.08 11.14 3.57
N PRO A 96 -7.04 9.85 3.19
CA PRO A 96 -6.33 9.42 2.01
C PRO A 96 -7.03 9.85 0.73
N ALA A 97 -6.24 10.03 -0.33
CA ALA A 97 -6.78 10.23 -1.66
C ALA A 97 -7.55 8.97 -2.11
N THR A 98 -8.60 9.18 -2.91
CA THR A 98 -9.27 8.11 -3.62
C THR A 98 -8.57 7.87 -4.95
N ILE A 99 -8.19 6.62 -5.19
CA ILE A 99 -7.50 6.19 -6.40
C ILE A 99 -8.45 5.31 -7.21
N GLU A 100 -8.40 5.46 -8.53
CA GLU A 100 -9.09 4.58 -9.46
C GLU A 100 -8.18 3.42 -9.85
N HIS A 101 -8.71 2.20 -9.75
CA HIS A 101 -8.09 0.97 -10.18
C HIS A 101 -8.85 0.43 -11.38
N LYS A 102 -8.13 -0.02 -12.41
CA LYS A 102 -8.72 -0.61 -13.61
C LYS A 102 -7.99 -1.91 -13.93
N ILE A 103 -8.74 -2.94 -14.26
CA ILE A 103 -8.20 -4.15 -14.87
C ILE A 103 -8.52 -4.07 -16.36
N THR A 104 -7.49 -4.16 -17.18
CA THR A 104 -7.56 -4.08 -18.64
C THR A 104 -7.12 -5.41 -19.25
N ASN A 105 -7.18 -5.53 -20.57
CA ASN A 105 -6.63 -6.67 -21.29
C ASN A 105 -5.10 -6.72 -21.26
N MET A 106 -4.41 -5.58 -21.09
CA MET A 106 -2.95 -5.49 -21.11
C MET A 106 -2.32 -5.54 -19.72
N GLY A 107 -3.10 -5.27 -18.67
CA GLY A 107 -2.60 -5.24 -17.30
C GLY A 107 -3.52 -4.52 -16.32
N ILE A 108 -2.95 -4.07 -15.21
CA ILE A 108 -3.64 -3.37 -14.13
C ILE A 108 -3.21 -1.90 -14.13
N ILE A 109 -4.16 -0.98 -14.19
CA ILE A 109 -3.91 0.45 -14.03
C ILE A 109 -4.28 0.85 -12.61
N SER A 110 -3.34 1.45 -11.90
CA SER A 110 -3.54 1.92 -10.52
C SER A 110 -2.73 3.18 -10.27
N GLY A 111 -3.35 4.19 -9.67
CA GLY A 111 -2.64 5.41 -9.25
C GLY A 111 -1.97 6.17 -10.40
N GLY A 112 -2.56 6.12 -11.61
CA GLY A 112 -2.03 6.80 -12.79
C GLY A 112 -0.86 6.09 -13.47
N ARG A 113 -0.58 4.83 -13.13
CA ARG A 113 0.40 3.98 -13.82
C ARG A 113 -0.24 2.68 -14.29
N ALA A 114 0.14 2.24 -15.49
CA ALA A 114 -0.19 0.92 -16.01
C ALA A 114 0.92 -0.06 -15.60
N PHE A 115 0.50 -1.23 -15.12
CA PHE A 115 1.35 -2.36 -14.80
C PHE A 115 0.96 -3.49 -15.75
N LEU A 116 1.88 -3.88 -16.63
CA LEU A 116 1.64 -4.91 -17.64
C LEU A 116 1.53 -6.29 -16.98
N TRP A 117 0.80 -7.23 -17.58
CA TRP A 117 0.73 -8.60 -17.05
C TRP A 117 2.11 -9.25 -16.91
N GLU A 118 3.04 -8.95 -17.81
CA GLU A 118 4.44 -9.42 -17.81
C GLU A 118 5.23 -8.93 -16.58
N GLU A 119 4.78 -7.88 -15.90
CA GLU A 119 5.43 -7.29 -14.72
C GLU A 119 4.82 -7.76 -13.40
N LEU A 120 3.73 -8.53 -13.48
CA LEU A 120 2.95 -9.02 -12.37
C LEU A 120 3.19 -10.52 -12.22
N ASP A 121 3.42 -10.98 -11.00
CA ASP A 121 3.78 -12.37 -10.72
C ASP A 121 2.57 -13.15 -10.17
N SER A 122 2.08 -12.73 -9.00
CA SER A 122 1.08 -13.49 -8.25
C SER A 122 0.15 -12.58 -7.48
N PHE A 123 -1.01 -13.09 -7.07
CA PHE A 123 -1.98 -12.33 -6.29
C PHE A 123 -2.62 -13.13 -5.17
N TRP A 124 -3.07 -12.43 -4.13
CA TRP A 124 -3.87 -13.00 -3.04
C TRP A 124 -4.84 -11.97 -2.46
N PHE A 125 -5.82 -12.45 -1.72
CA PHE A 125 -6.75 -11.61 -0.97
C PHE A 125 -6.37 -11.60 0.51
N GLU A 126 -6.38 -10.42 1.12
CA GLU A 126 -6.14 -10.24 2.56
C GLU A 126 -7.32 -9.49 3.18
N LYS A 127 -7.75 -9.91 4.37
CA LYS A 127 -8.80 -9.23 5.13
C LYS A 127 -8.20 -8.55 6.35
N ARG A 128 -8.32 -7.22 6.44
CA ARG A 128 -7.88 -6.44 7.61
C ARG A 128 -9.07 -5.79 8.31
N GLY A 129 -9.56 -6.45 9.35
CA GLY A 129 -10.78 -6.03 10.03
C GLY A 129 -11.99 -6.26 9.14
N ASP A 130 -12.68 -5.21 8.73
CA ASP A 130 -13.83 -5.28 7.81
C ASP A 130 -13.44 -5.01 6.34
N ASP A 131 -12.26 -4.42 6.12
CA ASP A 131 -11.76 -4.08 4.80
C ASP A 131 -11.13 -5.30 4.12
N ARG A 132 -11.43 -5.47 2.83
CA ARG A 132 -10.88 -6.50 1.95
C ARG A 132 -9.84 -5.88 1.02
N LEU A 133 -8.72 -6.56 0.86
CA LEU A 133 -7.57 -6.10 0.10
C LEU A 133 -7.23 -7.12 -0.99
N LEU A 134 -6.97 -6.64 -2.20
CA LEU A 134 -6.32 -7.38 -3.26
C LEU A 134 -4.85 -6.98 -3.25
N MET A 135 -3.99 -7.97 -3.06
CA MET A 135 -2.55 -7.82 -3.10
C MET A 135 -2.06 -8.47 -4.39
N VAL A 136 -1.31 -7.71 -5.20
CA VAL A 136 -0.67 -8.23 -6.40
C VAL A 136 0.83 -7.99 -6.27
N GLN A 137 1.61 -9.05 -6.37
CA GLN A 137 3.07 -9.00 -6.37
C GLN A 137 3.57 -8.66 -7.77
N THR A 138 4.58 -7.80 -7.82
CA THR A 138 5.22 -7.38 -9.07
C THR A 138 6.66 -7.82 -9.08
N ASP A 139 7.21 -8.08 -10.26
CA ASP A 139 8.65 -8.31 -10.45
C ASP A 139 9.45 -7.01 -10.67
N LEU A 140 8.78 -5.86 -10.54
CA LEU A 140 9.39 -4.53 -10.60
C LEU A 140 10.22 -4.22 -9.35
N HIS A 141 11.26 -3.40 -9.54
CA HIS A 141 12.06 -2.86 -8.43
C HIS A 141 11.21 -2.00 -7.47
N PHE A 142 10.26 -1.24 -8.03
CA PHE A 142 9.31 -0.45 -7.27
C PHE A 142 8.07 -0.12 -8.11
N PRO A 143 6.83 -0.30 -7.59
CA PRO A 143 6.47 -0.84 -6.28
C PRO A 143 6.44 -2.38 -6.30
N THR A 144 7.11 -3.06 -5.36
CA THR A 144 7.16 -4.55 -5.27
C THR A 144 5.80 -5.23 -5.05
N ARG A 145 4.80 -4.47 -4.59
CA ARG A 145 3.44 -4.96 -4.36
C ARG A 145 2.43 -3.86 -4.60
N LEU A 146 1.39 -4.18 -5.35
CA LEU A 146 0.21 -3.37 -5.52
C LEU A 146 -0.82 -3.78 -4.46
N ILE A 147 -1.31 -2.79 -3.73
CA ILE A 147 -2.34 -2.96 -2.70
C ILE A 147 -3.57 -2.20 -3.16
N MET A 148 -4.67 -2.90 -3.34
CA MET A 148 -5.94 -2.31 -3.77
C MET A 148 -7.04 -2.66 -2.78
N LEU A 149 -7.79 -1.66 -2.32
CA LEU A 149 -8.93 -1.87 -1.45
C LEU A 149 -10.16 -2.26 -2.28
N LEU A 150 -10.84 -3.34 -1.90
CA LEU A 150 -12.10 -3.75 -2.53
C LEU A 150 -13.25 -3.10 -1.78
N THR A 151 -13.78 -2.01 -2.35
CA THR A 151 -14.95 -1.33 -1.76
C THR A 151 -16.25 -1.82 -2.38
N ASN A 152 -16.35 -1.79 -3.72
CA ASN A 152 -17.60 -2.05 -4.45
C ASN A 152 -17.49 -3.19 -5.48
N VAL A 153 -16.42 -4.00 -5.43
CA VAL A 153 -16.17 -5.08 -6.39
C VAL A 153 -16.16 -6.42 -5.69
N SER A 154 -16.78 -7.43 -6.32
CA SER A 154 -16.81 -8.78 -5.77
C SER A 154 -15.46 -9.48 -5.95
N GLU A 155 -14.97 -10.12 -4.88
CA GLU A 155 -13.74 -10.92 -4.93
C GLU A 155 -13.81 -12.04 -5.97
N ARG A 156 -14.99 -12.65 -6.16
CA ARG A 156 -15.17 -13.75 -7.12
C ARG A 156 -14.93 -13.30 -8.55
N THR A 157 -15.49 -12.15 -8.93
CA THR A 157 -15.29 -11.59 -10.27
C THR A 157 -13.83 -11.22 -10.50
N LEU A 158 -13.15 -10.68 -9.48
CA LEU A 158 -11.71 -10.37 -9.56
C LEU A 158 -10.86 -11.64 -9.66
N LEU A 159 -11.20 -12.68 -8.89
CA LEU A 159 -10.52 -13.96 -8.92
C LEU A 159 -10.59 -14.58 -10.31
N GLU A 160 -11.79 -14.70 -10.90
CA GLU A 160 -11.97 -15.28 -12.24
C GLU A 160 -11.26 -14.50 -13.36
N LEU A 161 -11.09 -13.18 -13.19
CA LEU A 161 -10.37 -12.35 -14.16
C LEU A 161 -8.86 -12.46 -13.99
N LEU A 162 -8.36 -12.39 -12.75
CA LEU A 162 -6.93 -12.39 -12.46
C LEU A 162 -6.32 -13.78 -12.64
N GLU A 163 -7.04 -14.87 -12.32
CA GLU A 163 -6.54 -16.24 -12.47
C GLU A 163 -6.23 -16.63 -13.92
N LYS A 164 -6.83 -15.93 -14.90
CA LYS A 164 -6.50 -16.11 -16.32
C LYS A 164 -5.11 -15.61 -16.70
N HIS A 165 -4.56 -14.68 -15.91
CA HIS A 165 -3.33 -13.97 -16.22
C HIS A 165 -2.24 -14.17 -15.15
N LEU A 166 -2.62 -14.44 -13.90
CA LEU A 166 -1.73 -14.49 -12.74
C LEU A 166 -2.01 -15.70 -11.85
N HIS A 167 -0.99 -16.14 -11.11
CA HIS A 167 -1.12 -17.23 -10.16
C HIS A 167 -1.77 -16.77 -8.84
N TYR A 168 -2.80 -17.48 -8.40
CA TYR A 168 -3.43 -17.25 -7.11
C TYR A 168 -2.68 -17.93 -5.96
N HIS A 169 -2.40 -17.18 -4.89
CA HIS A 169 -1.87 -17.71 -3.64
C HIS A 169 -2.85 -17.55 -2.47
N PRO A 170 -2.93 -18.54 -1.56
CA PRO A 170 -3.81 -18.47 -0.39
C PRO A 170 -3.29 -17.55 0.73
N SER A 171 -1.99 -17.23 0.74
CA SER A 171 -1.37 -16.33 1.72
C SER A 171 -0.11 -15.69 1.12
N PRO A 172 0.34 -14.52 1.62
CA PRO A 172 1.59 -13.92 1.14
C PRO A 172 2.74 -14.92 1.30
N VAL A 173 3.62 -14.99 0.30
CA VAL A 173 4.83 -15.82 0.36
C VAL A 173 5.68 -15.30 1.52
N HIS A 174 5.64 -15.99 2.66
CA HIS A 174 6.45 -15.63 3.81
C HIS A 174 7.91 -15.82 3.45
N THR A 175 8.65 -14.72 3.38
CA THR A 175 10.11 -14.79 3.30
C THR A 175 10.65 -15.45 4.57
N LEU A 176 11.85 -16.01 4.51
CA LEU A 176 12.48 -16.62 5.69
C LEU A 176 12.53 -15.60 6.85
N PHE A 177 12.80 -14.34 6.55
CA PHE A 177 12.77 -13.23 7.51
C PHE A 177 11.40 -13.05 8.19
N ASP A 178 10.29 -13.22 7.46
CA ASP A 178 8.94 -13.17 8.05
C ASP A 178 8.72 -14.27 9.09
N LYS A 179 9.31 -15.47 8.91
CA LYS A 179 9.24 -16.54 9.91
C LYS A 179 10.01 -16.19 11.18
N TRP A 180 11.15 -15.51 11.06
CA TRP A 180 11.92 -14.99 12.19
C TRP A 180 11.12 -13.89 12.93
N ALA A 181 10.57 -12.94 12.19
CA ALA A 181 9.76 -11.85 12.74
C ALA A 181 8.49 -12.37 13.45
N GLN A 182 7.78 -13.34 12.87
CA GLN A 182 6.63 -13.97 13.51
C GLN A 182 7.00 -14.73 14.78
N THR A 183 8.17 -15.39 14.79
CA THR A 183 8.67 -16.10 15.98
C THR A 183 9.01 -15.13 17.10
N LEU A 184 9.60 -13.98 16.78
CA LEU A 184 9.85 -12.90 17.73
C LEU A 184 8.55 -12.28 18.25
N GLN A 185 7.61 -11.97 17.37
CA GLN A 185 6.31 -11.40 17.74
C GLN A 185 5.53 -12.34 18.67
N LYS A 186 5.51 -13.65 18.40
CA LYS A 186 4.89 -14.65 19.29
C LYS A 186 5.54 -14.68 20.68
N ARG A 187 6.83 -14.37 20.80
CA ARG A 187 7.55 -14.34 22.08
C ARG A 187 7.45 -13.00 22.82
N ILE A 188 7.11 -11.92 22.12
CA ILE A 188 7.05 -10.54 22.65
C ILE A 188 5.61 -10.08 22.87
N ASN A 189 4.60 -10.80 22.36
CA ASN A 189 3.22 -10.64 22.84
C ASN A 189 3.16 -11.11 24.30
N PHE A 190 3.46 -10.19 25.21
CA PHE A 190 3.04 -10.27 26.61
C PHE A 190 1.51 -10.23 26.61
N GLU A 191 0.90 -11.36 26.94
CA GLU A 191 -0.36 -11.31 27.72
C GLU A 191 -0.12 -10.61 29.06
#